data_AF-A0A416G656-F1
#
_entry.id   AF-A0A416G656-F1
#
_cell.length_a   1.000
_cell.length_b   1.000
_cell.length_c   1.000
_cell.angle_alpha   90.00
_cell.angle_beta   90.00
_cell.angle_gamma   90.00
#
_symmetry.space_group_name_H-M   'P 1'
#
loop_
_entity.id
_entity.type
_entity.pdbx_description
1 polymer ?
#
loop_
_entity_poly.entity_id
_entity_poly.type
_entity_poly.pdbx_seq_one_letter_code
_entity_poly.pdbx_strand_id
1 'polypeptide(L)'
;MYRIAVVTDGKEYPLLNQILRLESPTLKDYAGNSPGYLKFKITPKHPYYGKIHPLSSELFVYEDGVEIFRGRSTTTEEEFNRTHQITCESDLAYLCDSIVRPFDFQGSIVEFLTQVLNSHNAQVEARKKYLLGRVNVVDSNNYINRSNSDYSNSWTVCGISW
;
A
#
# COMPACT_ATOMS: atom_id res chain seq x y z
N MET A 1 10.17 -15.95 12.70
CA MET A 1 10.72 -16.37 11.39
C MET A 1 10.03 -15.59 10.28
N TYR A 2 10.82 -14.95 9.41
CA TYR A 2 10.28 -14.19 8.28
C TYR A 2 9.92 -15.07 7.08
N ARG A 3 8.85 -14.69 6.38
CA ARG A 3 8.45 -15.23 5.09
C ARG A 3 8.00 -14.08 4.20
N ILE A 4 8.48 -14.06 2.96
CA ILE A 4 8.00 -13.12 1.94
C ILE A 4 7.36 -13.93 0.83
N ALA A 5 6.18 -13.52 0.37
CA ALA A 5 5.49 -14.15 -0.74
C ALA A 5 4.98 -13.09 -1.72
N VAL A 6 4.88 -13.47 -2.98
CA VAL A 6 4.20 -12.70 -4.02
C VAL A 6 2.95 -13.45 -4.46
N VAL A 7 1.84 -12.74 -4.58
CA VAL A 7 0.61 -13.23 -5.18
C VAL A 7 0.46 -12.59 -6.54
N THR A 8 0.33 -13.44 -7.56
CA THR A 8 0.17 -13.04 -8.96
C THR A 8 -0.88 -13.94 -9.58
N ASP A 9 -1.88 -13.34 -10.22
CA ASP A 9 -3.04 -14.03 -10.80
C ASP A 9 -3.74 -14.97 -9.79
N GLY A 10 -3.85 -14.53 -8.53
CA GLY A 10 -4.47 -15.28 -7.43
C GLY A 10 -3.65 -16.47 -6.94
N LYS A 11 -2.42 -16.67 -7.45
CA LYS A 11 -1.52 -17.73 -7.00
C LYS A 11 -0.35 -17.17 -6.20
N GLU A 12 -0.11 -17.79 -5.05
CA GLU A 12 0.99 -17.43 -4.16
C GLU A 12 2.29 -18.14 -4.53
N TYR A 13 3.40 -17.40 -4.47
CA TYR A 13 4.75 -17.88 -4.69
C TYR A 13 5.67 -17.38 -3.56
N PRO A 14 6.32 -18.26 -2.79
CA PRO A 14 7.23 -17.82 -1.73
C PRO A 14 8.50 -17.22 -2.33
N LEU A 15 8.92 -16.05 -1.87
CA LEU A 15 10.16 -15.37 -2.27
C LEU A 15 11.27 -15.50 -1.21
N LEU A 16 10.91 -15.58 0.06
CA LEU A 16 11.84 -15.76 1.18
C LEU A 16 11.24 -16.74 2.18
N ASN A 17 11.99 -17.79 2.55
CA ASN A 17 11.63 -18.75 3.60
C ASN A 17 12.89 -19.48 4.11
N GLN A 18 12.78 -20.68 4.68
CA GLN A 18 13.96 -21.47 5.13
C GLN A 18 14.93 -21.83 4.00
N ILE A 19 14.44 -21.96 2.76
CA ILE A 19 15.17 -22.45 1.59
C ILE A 19 15.48 -21.31 0.61
N LEU A 20 14.51 -20.41 0.41
CA LEU A 20 14.58 -19.30 -0.54
C LEU A 20 15.15 -18.05 0.13
N ARG A 21 15.91 -17.29 -0.65
CA ARG A 21 16.64 -16.11 -0.19
C ARG A 21 16.41 -14.94 -1.15
N LEU A 22 16.32 -13.76 -0.55
CA LEU A 22 16.40 -12.47 -1.23
C LEU A 22 17.65 -11.74 -0.75
N GLU A 23 18.19 -10.87 -1.58
CA GLU A 23 19.36 -10.07 -1.28
C GLU A 23 18.92 -8.73 -0.65
N SER A 24 19.54 -8.39 0.49
CA SER A 24 19.32 -7.13 1.22
C SER A 24 17.85 -6.72 1.43
N PRO A 25 16.96 -7.63 1.89
CA PRO A 25 15.57 -7.26 2.16
C PRO A 25 15.50 -6.20 3.26
N THR A 26 14.82 -5.10 2.97
CA THR A 26 14.61 -3.98 3.89
C THR A 26 13.12 -3.66 3.92
N LEU A 27 12.51 -3.80 5.10
CA LEU A 27 11.13 -3.44 5.35
C LEU A 27 11.09 -2.16 6.20
N LYS A 28 10.22 -1.22 5.82
CA LYS A 28 9.92 -0.03 6.61
C LYS A 28 8.42 0.19 6.61
N ASP A 29 7.77 -0.07 7.74
CA ASP A 29 6.31 -0.03 7.85
C ASP A 29 5.73 1.39 7.76
N TYR A 30 6.52 2.40 8.16
CA TYR A 30 6.14 3.81 8.08
C TYR A 30 7.31 4.67 7.60
N ALA A 31 7.09 5.52 6.59
CA ALA A 31 8.11 6.36 5.98
C ALA A 31 7.81 7.86 6.10
N GLY A 32 7.25 8.31 7.23
CA GLY A 32 6.83 9.70 7.40
C GLY A 32 5.51 9.94 6.66
N ASN A 33 5.43 11.02 5.89
CA ASN A 33 4.24 11.33 5.08
C ASN A 33 4.14 10.49 3.79
N SER A 34 4.80 9.35 3.76
CA SER A 34 4.83 8.42 2.63
C SER A 34 4.43 7.02 3.08
N PRO A 35 3.81 6.22 2.19
CA PRO A 35 3.55 4.81 2.45
C PRO A 35 4.82 4.05 2.88
N GLY A 36 4.64 3.01 3.69
CA GLY A 36 5.70 2.08 4.00
C GLY A 36 6.22 1.39 2.74
N TYR A 37 7.39 0.75 2.83
CA TYR A 37 7.97 0.08 1.68
C TYR A 37 8.70 -1.22 2.04
N LEU A 38 8.79 -2.09 1.04
CA LEU A 38 9.67 -3.25 1.03
C LEU A 38 10.63 -3.11 -0.16
N LYS A 39 11.93 -3.26 0.10
CA LYS A 39 12.98 -3.25 -0.92
C LYS A 39 13.81 -4.52 -0.81
N PHE A 40 14.13 -5.14 -1.94
CA PHE A 40 15.03 -6.28 -2.00
C PHE A 40 15.61 -6.46 -3.40
N LYS A 41 16.64 -7.29 -3.51
CA LYS A 41 17.19 -7.74 -4.78
C LYS A 41 16.86 -9.22 -5.01
N ILE A 42 16.56 -9.57 -6.25
CA ILE A 42 16.24 -10.94 -6.68
C ILE A 42 16.98 -11.27 -7.97
N THR A 43 17.59 -12.45 -8.03
CA THR A 43 18.39 -12.89 -9.19
C THR A 43 17.58 -13.81 -10.11
N PRO A 44 17.95 -13.93 -11.41
CA PRO A 44 17.25 -14.81 -12.35
C PRO A 44 17.28 -16.30 -11.96
N LYS A 45 18.17 -16.69 -11.05
CA LYS A 45 18.25 -18.07 -10.52
C LYS A 45 17.12 -18.38 -9.53
N HIS A 46 16.45 -17.36 -9.00
CA HIS A 46 15.33 -17.55 -8.09
C HIS A 46 14.15 -18.19 -8.85
N PRO A 47 13.54 -19.29 -8.35
CA PRO A 47 12.52 -20.04 -9.09
C PRO A 47 11.27 -19.23 -9.45
N TYR A 48 11.03 -18.15 -8.70
CA TYR A 48 9.89 -17.25 -8.90
C TYR A 48 10.28 -15.83 -9.32
N TYR A 49 11.49 -15.66 -9.86
CA TYR A 49 11.97 -14.37 -10.37
C TYR A 49 10.95 -13.70 -11.31
N GLY A 50 10.45 -14.44 -12.29
CA GLY A 50 9.47 -13.94 -13.28
C GLY A 50 8.03 -13.86 -12.78
N LYS A 51 7.78 -13.97 -11.47
CA LYS A 51 6.41 -13.89 -10.90
C LYS A 51 6.07 -12.53 -10.30
N ILE A 52 7.03 -11.62 -10.22
CA ILE A 52 6.81 -10.25 -9.74
C ILE A 52 6.49 -9.38 -10.96
N HIS A 53 5.27 -8.87 -11.04
CA HIS A 53 4.79 -8.00 -12.10
C HIS A 53 4.49 -6.61 -11.53
N PRO A 54 5.14 -5.53 -12.04
CA PRO A 54 4.90 -4.17 -11.58
C PRO A 54 3.41 -3.82 -11.54
N LEU A 55 2.97 -3.20 -10.45
CA LEU A 55 1.62 -2.71 -10.16
C LEU A 55 0.49 -3.78 -10.11
N SER A 56 0.78 -5.00 -10.55
CA SER A 56 -0.17 -6.11 -10.61
C SER A 56 0.02 -7.10 -9.47
N SER A 57 1.26 -7.43 -9.12
CA SER A 57 1.56 -8.39 -8.05
C SER A 57 1.41 -7.78 -6.66
N GLU A 58 0.92 -8.58 -5.73
CA GLU A 58 0.84 -8.24 -4.31
C GLU A 58 1.92 -8.95 -3.52
N LEU A 59 2.61 -8.23 -2.64
CA LEU A 59 3.67 -8.77 -1.82
C LEU A 59 3.25 -8.74 -0.37
N PHE A 60 3.53 -9.85 0.30
CA PHE A 60 3.20 -10.07 1.70
C PHE A 60 4.47 -10.41 2.46
N VAL A 61 4.65 -9.78 3.61
CA VAL A 61 5.69 -10.14 4.58
C VAL A 61 5.01 -10.66 5.83
N TYR A 62 5.46 -11.81 6.28
CA TYR A 62 5.02 -12.43 7.52
C TYR A 62 6.17 -12.55 8.49
N GLU A 63 5.91 -12.29 9.77
CA GLU A 63 6.78 -12.61 10.89
C GLU A 63 6.04 -13.60 11.79
N ASP A 64 6.60 -14.80 11.94
CA ASP A 64 6.01 -15.86 12.78
C ASP A 64 4.55 -16.20 12.44
N GLY A 65 4.22 -16.10 11.14
CA GLY A 65 2.90 -16.37 10.60
C GLY A 65 1.93 -15.18 10.64
N VAL A 66 2.32 -14.06 11.25
CA VAL A 66 1.53 -12.83 11.29
C VAL A 66 1.90 -11.94 10.10
N GLU A 67 0.92 -11.46 9.35
CA GLU A 67 1.14 -10.47 8.27
C GLU A 67 1.55 -9.14 8.89
N ILE A 68 2.75 -8.66 8.54
CA ILE A 68 3.29 -7.38 9.01
C ILE A 68 3.40 -6.34 7.89
N PHE A 69 3.30 -6.78 6.63
CA PHE A 69 3.28 -5.89 5.47
C PHE A 69 2.49 -6.54 4.34
N ARG A 70 1.71 -5.70 3.65
CA ARG A 70 1.11 -5.98 2.36
C ARG A 70 1.36 -4.79 1.46
N GLY A 71 1.63 -5.04 0.19
CA GLY A 71 1.92 -3.98 -0.77
C GLY A 71 1.93 -4.44 -2.22
N ARG A 72 2.33 -3.56 -3.13
CA ARG A 72 2.54 -3.89 -4.55
C ARG A 72 3.90 -3.45 -5.02
N SER A 73 4.46 -4.16 -6.01
CA SER A 73 5.67 -3.71 -6.68
C SER A 73 5.40 -2.45 -7.52
N THR A 74 6.29 -1.48 -7.50
CA THR A 74 6.16 -0.23 -8.26
C THR A 74 7.25 -0.11 -9.32
N THR A 75 8.49 -0.37 -8.93
CA THR A 75 9.65 -0.24 -9.82
C THR A 75 10.51 -1.48 -9.76
N THR A 76 11.17 -1.72 -10.89
CA THR A 76 12.21 -2.74 -11.03
C THR A 76 13.37 -2.09 -11.77
N GLU A 77 14.50 -1.99 -11.09
CA GLU A 77 15.77 -1.59 -11.71
C GLU A 77 16.58 -2.84 -11.99
N GLU A 78 17.05 -3.00 -13.22
CA GLU A 78 17.88 -4.14 -13.61
C GLU A 78 19.36 -3.77 -13.58
N GLU A 79 20.12 -4.53 -12.78
CA GLU A 79 21.58 -4.46 -12.79
C GLU A 79 22.19 -5.22 -13.97
N PHE A 80 23.45 -4.97 -14.30
CA PHE A 80 24.14 -5.60 -15.45
C PHE A 80 24.08 -7.14 -15.45
N ASN A 81 24.04 -7.78 -14.28
CA ASN A 81 23.93 -9.23 -14.12
C ASN A 81 22.49 -9.76 -14.16
N ARG A 82 21.52 -8.93 -14.59
CA ARG A 82 20.07 -9.18 -14.57
C ARG A 82 19.50 -9.38 -13.18
N THR A 83 20.13 -8.85 -12.14
CA THR A 83 19.52 -8.79 -10.81
C THR A 83 18.51 -7.66 -10.79
N HIS A 84 17.31 -7.93 -10.32
CA HIS A 84 16.26 -6.94 -10.18
C HIS A 84 16.26 -6.38 -8.77
N GLN A 85 16.43 -5.06 -8.65
CA GLN A 85 16.11 -4.32 -7.44
C GLN A 85 14.62 -3.99 -7.46
N ILE A 86 13.87 -4.65 -6.59
CA ILE A 86 12.43 -4.51 -6.45
C ILE A 86 12.13 -3.50 -5.35
N THR A 87 11.33 -2.49 -5.67
CA THR A 87 10.71 -1.62 -4.67
C THR A 87 9.21 -1.87 -4.67
N CYS A 88 8.65 -2.01 -3.47
CA CYS A 88 7.23 -2.16 -3.23
C CYS A 88 6.75 -1.08 -2.28
N GLU A 89 5.59 -0.53 -2.55
CA GLU A 89 4.87 0.37 -1.66
C GLU A 89 3.81 -0.41 -0.89
N SER A 90 3.58 -0.04 0.37
CA SER A 90 2.54 -0.65 1.21
C SER A 90 1.15 -0.43 0.63
N ASP A 91 0.19 -1.24 1.07
CA ASP A 91 -1.22 -1.13 0.70
C ASP A 91 -1.78 0.29 0.90
N LEU A 92 -1.31 1.03 1.89
CA LEU A 92 -1.62 2.46 2.10
C LEU A 92 -1.53 3.33 0.83
N ALA A 93 -0.60 3.01 -0.08
CA ALA A 93 -0.44 3.71 -1.35
C ALA A 93 -1.65 3.54 -2.30
N TYR A 94 -2.52 2.55 -2.08
CA TYR A 94 -3.74 2.36 -2.86
C TYR A 94 -4.66 3.59 -2.80
N LEU A 95 -4.61 4.40 -1.73
CA LEU A 95 -5.36 5.65 -1.67
C LEU A 95 -4.98 6.65 -2.80
N CYS A 96 -3.81 6.49 -3.41
CA CYS A 96 -3.39 7.26 -4.58
C CYS A 96 -4.08 6.83 -5.89
N ASP A 97 -4.72 5.65 -5.94
CA ASP A 97 -5.34 5.06 -7.14
C ASP A 97 -6.76 5.57 -7.43
N SER A 98 -7.18 6.63 -6.74
CA SER A 98 -8.53 7.19 -6.88
C SER A 98 -8.48 8.70 -6.78
N ILE A 99 -9.46 9.37 -7.37
CA ILE A 99 -9.60 10.82 -7.30
C ILE A 99 -10.81 11.17 -6.43
N VAL A 100 -10.67 12.19 -5.59
CA VAL A 100 -11.79 12.86 -4.93
C VAL A 100 -12.08 14.13 -5.72
N ARG A 101 -13.32 14.28 -6.19
CA ARG A 101 -13.75 15.50 -6.89
C ARG A 101 -13.79 16.68 -5.92
N PRO A 102 -13.74 17.93 -6.42
CA PRO A 102 -13.93 19.10 -5.59
C PRO A 102 -15.17 18.99 -4.70
N PHE A 103 -15.03 19.42 -3.45
CA PHE A 103 -16.08 19.28 -2.44
C PHE A 103 -16.02 20.41 -1.41
N ASP A 104 -17.17 20.64 -0.79
CA ASP A 104 -17.31 21.36 0.48
C ASP A 104 -17.96 20.40 1.48
N PHE A 105 -17.37 20.25 2.66
CA PHE A 105 -17.81 19.32 3.68
C PHE A 105 -17.92 20.00 5.03
N GLN A 106 -19.05 19.76 5.69
CA GLN A 106 -19.31 20.15 7.08
C GLN A 106 -19.93 18.95 7.80
N GLY A 107 -19.36 18.58 8.94
CA GLY A 107 -19.82 17.41 9.70
C GLY A 107 -18.72 16.87 10.61
N SER A 108 -18.88 15.64 11.06
CA SER A 108 -17.88 14.98 11.90
C SER A 108 -16.70 14.43 11.08
N ILE A 109 -15.58 14.19 11.76
CA ILE A 109 -14.41 13.52 11.17
C ILE A 109 -14.75 12.12 10.64
N VAL A 110 -15.66 11.41 11.31
CA VAL A 110 -16.09 10.05 10.90
C VAL A 110 -16.83 10.11 9.57
N GLU A 111 -17.76 11.05 9.42
CA GLU A 111 -18.49 11.25 8.18
C GLU A 111 -17.57 11.64 7.03
N PHE A 112 -16.59 12.53 7.28
CA PHE A 112 -15.61 12.93 6.28
C PHE A 112 -14.77 11.75 5.78
N LEU A 113 -14.17 10.99 6.69
CA LEU A 113 -13.36 9.82 6.33
C LEU A 113 -14.22 8.75 5.62
N THR A 114 -15.47 8.58 6.04
CA THR A 114 -16.42 7.68 5.37
C THR A 114 -16.67 8.11 3.92
N GLN A 115 -16.89 9.41 3.67
CA GLN A 115 -17.08 9.95 2.33
C GLN A 115 -15.86 9.71 1.43
N VAL A 116 -14.65 9.99 1.95
CA VAL A 116 -13.40 9.78 1.19
C VAL A 116 -13.21 8.30 0.85
N LEU A 117 -13.37 7.40 1.82
CA LEU A 117 -13.22 5.96 1.59
C LEU A 117 -14.30 5.39 0.66
N ASN A 118 -15.54 5.86 0.74
CA ASN A 118 -16.59 5.47 -0.19
C ASN A 118 -16.26 5.89 -1.63
N SER A 119 -15.77 7.12 -1.81
CA SER A 119 -15.30 7.61 -3.13
C SER A 119 -14.15 6.77 -3.67
N HIS A 120 -13.16 6.45 -2.83
CA HIS A 120 -12.05 5.57 -3.19
C HIS A 120 -12.52 4.17 -3.59
N ASN A 121 -13.28 3.52 -2.73
CA ASN A 121 -13.76 2.14 -2.89
C ASN A 121 -14.68 1.94 -4.10
N ALA A 122 -15.30 3.01 -4.60
CA ALA A 122 -16.11 2.98 -5.83
C ALA A 122 -15.25 2.96 -7.11
N GLN A 123 -13.98 3.36 -7.03
CA GLN A 123 -13.08 3.52 -8.17
C GLN A 123 -12.04 2.40 -8.30
N VAL A 124 -11.85 1.57 -7.26
CA VAL A 124 -10.81 0.55 -7.22
C VAL A 124 -11.35 -0.88 -7.11
N GLU A 125 -10.52 -1.84 -7.50
CA GLU A 125 -10.82 -3.26 -7.34
C GLU A 125 -10.87 -3.70 -5.87
N ALA A 126 -11.53 -4.83 -5.59
CA ALA A 126 -11.82 -5.28 -4.22
C ALA A 126 -10.60 -5.34 -3.28
N ARG A 127 -9.44 -5.80 -3.76
CA ARG A 127 -8.21 -5.95 -2.97
C ARG A 127 -7.63 -4.61 -2.48
N LYS A 128 -8.00 -3.51 -3.11
CA LYS A 128 -7.54 -2.15 -2.76
C LYS A 128 -8.50 -1.40 -1.84
N LYS A 129 -9.68 -1.98 -1.56
CA LYS A 129 -10.71 -1.31 -0.78
C LYS A 129 -10.36 -1.29 0.70
N TYR A 130 -10.79 -0.23 1.36
CA TYR A 130 -10.63 -0.03 2.79
C TYR A 130 -11.95 -0.14 3.53
N LEU A 131 -11.88 -0.64 4.75
CA LEU A 131 -12.92 -0.44 5.76
C LEU A 131 -12.48 0.70 6.68
N LEU A 132 -13.44 1.53 7.09
CA LEU A 132 -13.16 2.53 8.10
C LEU A 132 -12.86 1.83 9.43
N GLY A 133 -11.65 2.07 9.96
CA GLY A 133 -11.25 1.58 11.27
C GLY A 133 -11.85 2.42 12.41
N ARG A 134 -11.36 2.18 13.62
CA ARG A 134 -11.75 2.95 14.80
C ARG A 134 -11.19 4.38 14.73
N VAL A 135 -12.07 5.37 14.71
CA VAL A 135 -11.70 6.80 14.76
C VAL A 135 -11.81 7.29 16.20
N ASN A 136 -10.66 7.57 16.83
CA ASN A 136 -10.57 8.03 18.22
C ASN A 136 -10.23 9.53 18.36
N VAL A 137 -10.40 10.30 17.28
CA VAL A 137 -10.19 11.76 17.33
C VAL A 137 -11.34 12.36 18.16
N VAL A 138 -10.98 13.01 19.26
CA VAL A 138 -11.94 13.67 20.15
C VAL A 138 -11.88 15.16 19.86
N ASP A 139 -12.95 15.70 19.29
CA ASP A 139 -13.20 17.13 19.23
C ASP A 139 -14.41 17.46 20.11
N SER A 140 -14.29 18.53 20.90
CA SER A 140 -15.30 19.00 21.85
C SER A 140 -16.66 19.28 21.21
N ASN A 141 -16.68 19.66 19.94
CA ASN A 141 -17.91 19.93 19.18
C ASN A 141 -18.18 18.90 18.07
N ASN A 142 -17.32 17.88 17.90
CA ASN A 142 -17.37 16.86 16.85
C ASN A 142 -17.64 17.44 15.44
N TYR A 143 -17.02 18.57 15.10
CA TYR A 143 -17.32 19.32 13.88
C TYR A 143 -16.06 19.77 13.15
N ILE A 144 -15.99 19.48 11.85
CA ILE A 144 -14.98 19.98 10.93
C ILE A 144 -15.62 20.65 9.72
N ASN A 145 -14.92 21.64 9.19
CA ASN A 145 -15.21 22.26 7.90
C ASN A 145 -13.99 22.04 7.00
N ARG A 146 -14.19 21.41 5.85
CA ARG A 146 -13.13 21.06 4.89
C ARG A 146 -13.63 21.30 3.47
N SER A 147 -12.77 21.81 2.62
CA SER A 147 -13.07 21.93 1.21
C SER A 147 -11.83 21.68 0.38
N ASN A 148 -12.03 21.31 -0.88
CA ASN A 148 -10.99 21.19 -1.87
C ASN A 148 -11.55 21.58 -3.23
N SER A 149 -10.87 22.48 -3.93
CA SER A 149 -11.22 22.89 -5.30
C SER A 149 -10.52 22.07 -6.38
N ASP A 150 -9.57 21.22 -5.98
CA ASP A 150 -8.72 20.44 -6.87
C ASP A 150 -9.23 19.00 -7.04
N TYR A 151 -8.72 18.33 -8.08
CA TYR A 151 -8.91 16.89 -8.30
C TYR A 151 -7.78 16.12 -7.63
N SER A 152 -7.76 16.11 -6.30
CA SER A 152 -6.73 15.42 -5.52
C SER A 152 -7.01 13.92 -5.38
N ASN A 153 -5.97 13.12 -5.16
CA ASN A 153 -6.16 11.71 -4.81
C ASN A 153 -6.64 11.56 -3.35
N SER A 154 -7.20 10.39 -3.01
CA SER A 154 -7.75 10.15 -1.67
C SER A 154 -6.69 10.24 -0.56
N TRP A 155 -5.43 9.90 -0.85
CA TRP A 155 -4.32 10.06 0.10
C TRP A 155 -4.12 11.54 0.47
N THR A 156 -4.00 12.41 -0.52
CA THR A 156 -3.85 13.85 -0.33
C THR A 156 -5.04 14.44 0.41
N VAL A 157 -6.27 14.01 0.12
CA VAL A 157 -7.48 14.49 0.82
C VAL A 157 -7.51 14.04 2.29
N CYS A 158 -7.13 12.80 2.59
CA CYS A 158 -6.97 12.34 3.97
C CYS A 158 -5.83 13.06 4.71
N GLY A 159 -4.78 13.42 3.98
CA GLY A 159 -3.56 14.05 4.49
C GLY A 159 -3.56 15.58 4.47
N ILE A 160 -4.67 16.26 4.15
CA ILE A 160 -4.77 17.72 4.25
C ILE A 160 -4.39 18.09 5.68
N SER A 161 -3.24 18.74 5.80
CA SER A 161 -2.51 19.05 7.03
C SER A 161 -3.46 19.53 8.14
N TRP A 162 -3.48 18.77 9.24
CA TRP A 162 -4.21 19.10 10.47
C TRP A 162 -3.50 20.20 11.25
#